data_AF-A0A7V9M9R1-F1
#
_entry.id   AF-A0A7V9M9R1-F1
#
_cell.length_a   1.000
_cell.length_b   1.000
_cell.length_c   1.000
_cell.angle_alpha   90.00
_cell.angle_beta   90.00
_cell.angle_gamma   90.00
#
_symmetry.space_group_name_H-M   'P 1'
#
loop_
_entity.id
_entity.type
_entity.pdbx_description
1 polymer ?
#
loop_
_entity_poly.entity_id
_entity_poly.type
_entity_poly.pdbx_seq_one_letter_code
_entity_poly.pdbx_strand_id
1 'polypeptide(L)'
;MSKERKGLKRELQQLSPPDELEAQRRVWPVVRGAFEGREPVSWHRRNVRPLALAAAAVVVGAAALSAPGRAFVGDVRDAIGEDAPAPKPKRVLASLPTGGTLLVNSPRGPWIVQPDGSRRLLGRYWEGSWSPRAQHVIVTRAREITAVKPNGVIRWTIGRPRRITGARWSPDGFRVAYLTGTELRVVAGDGTGDKVLRNRVATTPPAWRPGANHQLVFGTVDGQIALAQTDTGVTRWRAPVGEAARQLVWSEDGQRLLALGERYLRIFDAKGTELGVLGLPLGPSGAAFVRKSHRFVLIRWQPATGRSELVLMDAESERGEERSLFSAAGEFETLAVSPNGRWLLVGWVGADQWLFLRLDALRVRAVSNIAEQFGGPRRDRPLSAHFPSSVSWCCPASP
;
A
#
# COMPACT_ATOMS: atom_id res chain seq x y z
N MET A 1 -3.41 -37.89 -40.52
CA MET A 1 -2.24 -37.06 -40.88
C MET A 1 -1.97 -35.83 -39.97
N SER A 2 -2.91 -35.34 -39.13
CA SER A 2 -2.71 -34.09 -38.35
C SER A 2 -2.19 -34.28 -36.90
N LYS A 3 -2.45 -35.44 -36.27
CA LYS A 3 -2.01 -35.72 -34.88
C LYS A 3 -0.52 -36.09 -34.77
N GLU A 4 0.02 -36.88 -35.69
CA GLU A 4 1.44 -37.30 -35.67
C GLU A 4 2.40 -36.13 -35.86
N ARG A 5 2.05 -35.17 -36.74
CA ARG A 5 2.88 -33.98 -36.99
C ARG A 5 2.98 -33.05 -35.77
N LYS A 6 1.96 -33.03 -34.91
CA LYS A 6 1.97 -32.27 -33.65
C LYS A 6 2.77 -32.99 -32.56
N GLY A 7 2.78 -34.32 -32.55
CA GLY A 7 3.63 -35.13 -31.66
C GLY A 7 5.12 -34.93 -31.96
N LEU A 8 5.50 -35.10 -33.23
CA LEU A 8 6.89 -35.00 -33.68
C LEU A 8 7.51 -33.60 -33.42
N LYS A 9 6.71 -32.54 -33.58
CA LYS A 9 7.16 -31.16 -33.30
C LYS A 9 7.42 -30.93 -31.81
N ARG A 10 6.68 -31.61 -30.93
CA ARG A 10 6.85 -31.50 -29.47
C ARG A 10 8.09 -32.26 -28.99
N GLU A 11 8.39 -33.42 -29.59
CA GLU A 11 9.62 -34.18 -29.31
C GLU A 11 10.87 -33.45 -29.82
N LEU A 12 10.85 -32.90 -31.04
CA LEU A 12 11.98 -32.14 -31.58
C LEU A 12 12.30 -30.84 -30.81
N GLN A 13 11.31 -30.27 -30.11
CA GLN A 13 11.49 -29.07 -29.27
C GLN A 13 12.03 -29.39 -27.87
N GLN A 14 12.05 -30.66 -27.46
CA GLN A 14 12.60 -31.11 -26.18
C GLN A 14 14.03 -31.64 -26.30
N LEU A 15 14.53 -31.83 -27.51
CA LEU A 15 15.93 -32.18 -27.76
C LEU A 15 16.78 -30.92 -27.69
N SER A 16 17.56 -30.78 -26.62
CA SER A 16 18.65 -29.80 -26.57
C SER A 16 19.80 -30.31 -27.45
N PRO A 17 20.34 -29.52 -28.40
CA PRO A 17 21.51 -29.92 -29.16
C PRO A 17 22.70 -30.19 -28.21
N PRO A 18 23.49 -31.24 -28.44
CA PRO A 18 24.72 -31.42 -27.67
C PRO A 18 25.63 -30.19 -27.84
N ASP A 19 26.27 -29.76 -26.75
CA ASP A 19 27.19 -28.60 -26.69
C ASP A 19 26.60 -27.21 -26.98
N GLU A 20 25.30 -26.98 -26.73
CA GLU A 20 24.68 -25.66 -26.91
C GLU A 20 25.43 -24.52 -26.21
N LEU A 21 25.91 -24.75 -24.97
CA LEU A 21 26.68 -23.77 -24.20
C LEU A 21 28.06 -23.48 -24.79
N GLU A 22 28.71 -24.48 -25.39
CA GLU A 22 30.04 -24.30 -25.99
C GLU A 22 29.94 -23.65 -27.37
N ALA A 23 28.91 -24.01 -28.16
CA ALA A 23 28.56 -23.35 -29.40
C ALA A 23 28.24 -21.86 -29.18
N GLN A 24 27.45 -21.53 -28.15
CA GLN A 24 27.16 -20.13 -27.80
C GLN A 24 28.43 -19.35 -27.41
N ARG A 25 29.34 -19.97 -26.63
CA ARG A 25 30.61 -19.34 -26.25
C ARG A 25 31.52 -19.06 -27.45
N ARG A 26 31.50 -19.91 -28.49
CA ARG A 26 32.29 -19.72 -29.72
C ARG A 26 31.66 -18.69 -30.67
N VAL A 27 30.33 -18.60 -30.71
CA VAL A 27 29.60 -17.69 -31.60
C VAL A 27 29.58 -16.25 -31.05
N TRP A 28 29.58 -16.09 -29.73
CA TRP A 28 29.42 -14.78 -29.09
C TRP A 28 30.51 -13.74 -29.45
N PRO A 29 31.81 -14.08 -29.51
CA PRO A 29 32.85 -13.15 -29.94
C PRO A 29 32.70 -12.72 -31.41
N VAL A 30 32.25 -13.63 -32.28
CA VAL A 30 32.02 -13.37 -33.72
C VAL A 30 30.85 -12.40 -33.91
N VAL A 31 29.75 -12.63 -33.19
CA VAL A 31 28.57 -11.75 -33.25
C VAL A 31 28.88 -10.38 -32.65
N ARG A 32 29.64 -10.33 -31.54
CA ARG A 32 30.05 -9.08 -30.91
C ARG A 32 30.98 -8.27 -31.83
N GLY A 33 31.99 -8.90 -32.43
CA GLY A 33 32.90 -8.23 -33.37
C GLY A 33 32.17 -7.71 -34.61
N ALA A 34 31.21 -8.48 -35.14
CA ALA A 34 30.38 -8.04 -36.27
C ALA A 34 29.40 -6.90 -35.91
N PHE A 35 29.03 -6.78 -34.62
CA PHE A 35 28.17 -5.70 -34.13
C PHE A 35 28.97 -4.42 -33.86
N GLU A 36 30.17 -4.55 -33.29
CA GLU A 36 31.05 -3.42 -32.98
C GLU A 36 31.68 -2.79 -34.24
N GLY A 37 31.83 -3.55 -35.33
CA GLY A 37 32.33 -3.05 -36.62
C GLY A 37 31.28 -2.32 -37.50
N ARG A 38 30.03 -2.17 -37.05
CA ARG A 38 29.00 -1.46 -37.82
C ARG A 38 28.97 0.02 -37.45
N GLU A 39 29.34 0.88 -38.41
CA GLU A 39 29.04 2.30 -38.30
C GLU A 39 27.51 2.53 -38.25
N PRO A 40 27.01 3.35 -37.31
CA PRO A 40 25.59 3.64 -37.20
C PRO A 40 25.11 4.46 -38.40
N VAL A 41 24.40 3.81 -39.32
CA VAL A 41 23.80 4.46 -40.49
C VAL A 41 22.66 5.37 -40.02
N SER A 42 22.75 6.67 -40.32
CA SER A 42 21.66 7.64 -40.09
C SER A 42 20.45 7.30 -40.96
N TRP A 43 19.41 6.71 -40.34
CA TRP A 43 18.29 6.13 -41.08
C TRP A 43 17.23 7.16 -41.48
N HIS A 44 16.85 7.12 -42.76
CA HIS A 44 15.89 8.04 -43.39
C HIS A 44 14.44 7.81 -42.91
N ARG A 45 13.74 8.92 -42.63
CA ARG A 45 12.44 9.07 -41.95
C ARG A 45 11.17 8.54 -42.65
N ARG A 46 11.22 7.52 -43.53
CA ARG A 46 9.99 7.06 -44.23
C ARG A 46 9.36 5.74 -43.78
N ASN A 47 10.02 4.91 -42.96
CA ASN A 47 9.49 3.60 -42.52
C ASN A 47 9.29 3.45 -41.00
N VAL A 48 9.26 4.56 -40.24
CA VAL A 48 9.25 4.53 -38.75
C VAL A 48 7.90 4.08 -38.17
N ARG A 49 6.78 4.30 -38.86
CA ARG A 49 5.43 4.01 -38.33
C ARG A 49 5.07 2.52 -38.25
N PRO A 50 5.31 1.66 -39.26
CA PRO A 50 5.00 0.23 -39.15
C PRO A 50 5.95 -0.53 -38.21
N LEU A 51 7.23 -0.13 -38.14
CA LEU A 51 8.21 -0.73 -37.23
C LEU A 51 8.03 -0.29 -35.78
N ALA A 52 7.60 0.94 -35.51
CA ALA A 52 7.23 1.36 -34.15
C ALA A 52 6.00 0.61 -33.63
N LEU A 53 5.03 0.27 -34.49
CA LEU A 53 3.88 -0.57 -34.15
C LEU A 53 4.29 -2.03 -33.89
N ALA A 54 5.22 -2.58 -34.68
CA ALA A 54 5.76 -3.92 -34.46
C ALA A 54 6.63 -3.99 -33.19
N ALA A 55 7.47 -2.98 -32.94
CA ALA A 55 8.25 -2.87 -31.71
C ALA A 55 7.35 -2.64 -30.48
N ALA A 56 6.30 -1.82 -30.60
CA ALA A 56 5.29 -1.68 -29.55
C ALA A 56 4.52 -2.99 -29.33
N ALA A 57 4.19 -3.75 -30.36
CA ALA A 57 3.54 -5.05 -30.24
C ALA A 57 4.47 -6.11 -29.60
N VAL A 58 5.77 -6.09 -29.91
CA VAL A 58 6.77 -6.96 -29.25
C VAL A 58 7.01 -6.52 -27.80
N VAL A 59 7.01 -5.23 -27.49
CA VAL A 59 7.12 -4.71 -26.11
C VAL A 59 5.85 -4.97 -25.30
N VAL A 60 4.66 -4.92 -25.92
CA VAL A 60 3.37 -5.27 -25.31
C VAL A 60 3.24 -6.78 -25.12
N GLY A 61 3.70 -7.58 -26.09
CA GLY A 61 3.78 -9.04 -26.01
C GLY A 61 4.77 -9.50 -24.93
N ALA A 62 5.95 -8.89 -24.87
CA ALA A 62 6.95 -9.13 -23.83
C ALA A 62 6.49 -8.66 -22.44
N ALA A 63 5.63 -7.64 -22.35
CA ALA A 63 5.00 -7.22 -21.08
C ALA A 63 4.01 -8.26 -20.56
N ALA A 64 3.16 -8.79 -21.44
CA ALA A 64 2.21 -9.86 -21.10
C ALA A 64 2.92 -11.18 -20.78
N LEU A 65 4.12 -11.37 -21.32
CA LEU A 65 4.99 -12.52 -21.08
C LEU A 65 6.07 -12.27 -20.03
N SER A 66 6.10 -11.11 -19.37
CA SER A 66 7.03 -10.81 -18.29
C SER A 66 6.69 -11.66 -17.06
N ALA A 67 7.69 -12.01 -16.25
CA ALA A 67 7.46 -12.79 -15.02
C ALA A 67 6.37 -12.19 -14.09
N PRO A 68 6.27 -10.85 -13.90
CA PRO A 68 5.19 -10.23 -13.14
C PRO A 68 3.81 -10.34 -13.81
N GLY A 69 3.75 -10.29 -15.14
CA GLY A 69 2.50 -10.43 -15.91
C GLY A 69 1.95 -11.85 -15.88
N ARG A 70 2.82 -12.86 -15.97
CA ARG A 70 2.42 -14.28 -15.88
C ARG A 70 2.01 -14.68 -14.47
N ALA A 71 2.73 -14.21 -13.45
CA ALA A 71 2.37 -14.45 -12.04
C ALA A 71 1.00 -13.85 -11.71
N PHE A 72 0.75 -12.60 -12.15
CA PHE A 72 -0.57 -11.98 -12.02
C PHE A 72 -1.67 -12.79 -12.72
N VAL A 73 -1.47 -13.20 -13.98
CA VAL A 73 -2.49 -13.95 -14.73
C VAL A 73 -2.77 -15.33 -14.11
N GLY A 74 -1.73 -16.02 -13.62
CA GLY A 74 -1.86 -17.31 -12.93
C GLY A 74 -2.60 -17.18 -11.61
N ASP A 75 -2.07 -16.38 -10.67
CA ASP A 75 -2.67 -16.23 -9.33
C ASP A 75 -4.10 -15.66 -9.39
N VAL A 76 -4.38 -14.76 -10.35
CA VAL A 76 -5.74 -14.22 -10.53
C VAL A 76 -6.68 -15.24 -11.17
N ARG A 77 -6.20 -16.11 -12.06
CA ARG A 77 -7.01 -17.21 -12.60
C ARG A 77 -7.33 -18.24 -11.52
N ASP A 78 -6.37 -18.57 -10.68
CA ASP A 78 -6.57 -19.48 -9.55
C ASP A 78 -7.57 -18.91 -8.54
N ALA A 79 -7.65 -17.58 -8.41
CA ALA A 79 -8.56 -16.89 -7.50
C ALA A 79 -9.98 -16.62 -8.06
N ILE A 80 -10.15 -16.49 -9.37
CA ILE A 80 -11.44 -16.11 -10.01
C ILE A 80 -12.07 -17.27 -10.81
N GLY A 81 -11.35 -18.39 -11.00
CA GLY A 81 -11.77 -19.55 -11.79
C GLY A 81 -11.27 -19.51 -13.24
N GLU A 82 -11.08 -20.68 -13.86
CA GLU A 82 -10.41 -20.85 -15.17
C GLU A 82 -11.09 -20.09 -16.34
N ASP A 83 -12.39 -19.80 -16.21
CA ASP A 83 -13.22 -19.22 -17.27
C ASP A 83 -13.20 -17.67 -17.32
N ALA A 84 -12.57 -17.00 -16.35
CA ALA A 84 -12.52 -15.54 -16.32
C ALA A 84 -11.31 -14.98 -17.11
N PRO A 85 -11.49 -14.05 -18.06
CA PRO A 85 -10.36 -13.41 -18.73
C PRO A 85 -9.53 -12.60 -17.72
N ALA A 86 -8.28 -13.03 -17.51
CA ALA A 86 -7.37 -12.36 -16.59
C ALA A 86 -7.17 -10.88 -16.98
N PRO A 87 -7.28 -9.93 -16.03
CA PRO A 87 -7.07 -8.51 -16.31
C PRO A 87 -5.68 -8.27 -16.90
N LYS A 88 -5.56 -7.49 -17.98
CA LYS A 88 -4.23 -7.02 -18.41
C LYS A 88 -3.85 -5.81 -17.55
N PRO A 89 -2.76 -5.86 -16.77
CA PRO A 89 -2.40 -4.75 -15.91
C PRO A 89 -2.04 -3.51 -16.75
N LYS A 90 -2.53 -2.34 -16.35
CA LYS A 90 -2.17 -1.07 -16.99
C LYS A 90 -0.81 -0.61 -16.46
N ARG A 91 0.07 -0.14 -17.34
CA ARG A 91 1.41 0.37 -16.96
C ARG A 91 1.39 1.74 -16.28
N VAL A 92 0.29 2.48 -16.41
CA VAL A 92 0.11 3.81 -15.84
C VAL A 92 -1.21 3.86 -15.11
N LEU A 93 -1.22 4.48 -13.93
CA LEU A 93 -2.45 4.80 -13.21
C LEU A 93 -3.18 5.94 -13.94
N ALA A 94 -3.96 5.60 -14.96
CA ALA A 94 -4.68 6.57 -15.78
C ALA A 94 -5.98 7.09 -15.13
N SER A 95 -6.53 6.35 -14.17
CA SER A 95 -7.66 6.80 -13.35
C SER A 95 -7.82 5.90 -12.14
N LEU A 96 -8.42 6.45 -11.08
CA LEU A 96 -8.91 5.66 -9.96
C LEU A 96 -10.23 4.97 -10.36
N PRO A 97 -10.57 3.81 -9.76
CA PRO A 97 -11.82 3.11 -10.07
C PRO A 97 -13.08 3.78 -9.51
N THR A 98 -12.91 4.77 -8.64
CA THR A 98 -13.95 5.61 -8.05
C THR A 98 -13.37 6.98 -7.76
N GLY A 99 -14.23 7.96 -7.47
CA GLY A 99 -13.82 9.28 -7.07
C GLY A 99 -13.01 9.33 -5.76
N GLY A 100 -12.55 10.53 -5.45
CA GLY A 100 -11.66 10.82 -4.32
C GLY A 100 -10.19 10.76 -4.67
N THR A 101 -9.35 11.11 -3.70
CA THR A 101 -7.94 11.39 -3.87
C THR A 101 -7.11 10.50 -2.95
N LEU A 102 -6.01 9.96 -3.47
CA LEU A 102 -5.06 9.18 -2.67
C LEU A 102 -3.94 10.08 -2.13
N LEU A 103 -3.51 9.81 -0.89
CA LEU A 103 -2.20 10.19 -0.39
C LEU A 103 -1.34 8.94 -0.31
N VAL A 104 -0.20 8.97 -0.99
CA VAL A 104 0.69 7.84 -1.19
C VAL A 104 2.03 8.20 -0.56
N ASN A 105 2.34 7.59 0.57
CA ASN A 105 3.64 7.75 1.21
C ASN A 105 4.65 6.86 0.49
N SER A 106 5.67 7.47 -0.10
CA SER A 106 6.72 6.78 -0.85
C SER A 106 8.11 7.16 -0.33
N PRO A 107 9.16 6.41 -0.70
CA PRO A 107 10.54 6.75 -0.35
C PRO A 107 10.99 8.15 -0.82
N ARG A 108 10.37 8.71 -1.87
CA ARG A 108 10.62 10.09 -2.33
C ARG A 108 9.86 11.16 -1.53
N GLY A 109 8.79 10.73 -0.87
CA GLY A 109 7.87 11.54 -0.10
C GLY A 109 6.41 11.32 -0.48
N PRO A 110 5.49 12.06 0.17
CA PRO A 110 4.06 11.90 -0.03
C PRO A 110 3.62 12.45 -1.39
N TRP A 111 2.89 11.63 -2.15
CA TRP A 111 2.24 12.03 -3.39
C TRP A 111 0.75 12.16 -3.19
N ILE A 112 0.15 13.15 -3.84
CA ILE A 112 -1.30 13.24 -4.03
C ILE A 112 -1.63 12.69 -5.40
N VAL A 113 -2.58 11.76 -5.48
CA VAL A 113 -3.09 11.20 -6.74
C VAL A 113 -4.57 11.50 -6.87
N GLN A 114 -4.94 12.20 -7.94
CA GLN A 114 -6.31 12.60 -8.23
C GLN A 114 -7.10 11.49 -8.91
N PRO A 115 -8.44 11.60 -8.98
CA PRO A 115 -9.30 10.62 -9.66
C PRO A 115 -8.90 10.31 -11.11
N ASP A 116 -8.36 11.30 -11.82
CA ASP A 116 -7.88 11.19 -13.20
C ASP A 116 -6.45 10.61 -13.32
N GLY A 117 -5.88 10.13 -12.21
CA GLY A 117 -4.52 9.59 -12.17
C GLY A 117 -3.41 10.63 -12.18
N SER A 118 -3.72 11.92 -12.32
CA SER A 118 -2.72 12.98 -12.19
C SER A 118 -2.12 12.97 -10.78
N ARG A 119 -0.82 13.23 -10.70
CA ARG A 119 -0.05 13.05 -9.46
C ARG A 119 0.85 14.25 -9.16
N ARG A 120 0.95 14.60 -7.88
CA ARG A 120 1.81 15.67 -7.37
C ARG A 120 2.62 15.19 -6.17
N LEU A 121 3.93 15.31 -6.24
CA LEU A 121 4.81 15.12 -5.10
C LEU A 121 4.77 16.37 -4.21
N LEU A 122 4.51 16.21 -2.91
CA LEU A 122 4.45 17.32 -1.96
C LEU A 122 5.83 17.82 -1.52
N GLY A 123 6.87 17.04 -1.76
CA GLY A 123 8.25 17.36 -1.39
C GLY A 123 8.92 16.20 -0.67
N ARG A 124 10.16 16.42 -0.22
CA ARG A 124 10.97 15.39 0.46
C ARG A 124 10.55 15.21 1.92
N TYR A 125 9.35 14.73 2.16
CA TYR A 125 8.88 14.36 3.51
C TYR A 125 8.96 12.84 3.69
N TRP A 126 8.91 12.35 4.92
CA TRP A 126 8.96 10.91 5.19
C TRP A 126 7.58 10.26 5.20
N GLU A 127 6.60 11.00 5.69
CA GLU A 127 5.21 10.57 5.75
C GLU A 127 4.30 11.80 5.67
N GLY A 128 3.05 11.54 5.29
CA GLY A 128 1.95 12.47 5.36
C GLY A 128 0.67 11.79 5.79
N SER A 129 -0.24 12.59 6.35
CA SER A 129 -1.59 12.19 6.71
C SER A 129 -2.59 13.28 6.34
N TRP A 130 -3.73 12.88 5.77
CA TRP A 130 -4.81 13.79 5.40
C TRP A 130 -5.40 14.49 6.63
N SER A 131 -5.71 15.78 6.48
CA SER A 131 -6.78 16.38 7.28
C SER A 131 -8.13 15.83 6.83
N PRO A 132 -9.17 15.91 7.66
CA PRO A 132 -10.54 15.67 7.20
C PRO A 132 -10.84 16.49 5.96
N ARG A 133 -11.60 15.90 5.04
CA ARG A 133 -11.98 16.49 3.74
C ARG A 133 -10.80 16.88 2.82
N ALA A 134 -9.58 16.38 3.07
CA ALA A 134 -8.39 16.60 2.24
C ALA A 134 -8.01 18.07 2.02
N GLN A 135 -8.39 18.98 2.92
CA GLN A 135 -8.06 20.41 2.78
C GLN A 135 -6.59 20.71 3.10
N HIS A 136 -5.97 19.88 3.93
CA HIS A 136 -4.58 19.95 4.32
C HIS A 136 -3.99 18.53 4.40
N VAL A 137 -2.67 18.45 4.36
CA VAL A 137 -1.87 17.27 4.66
C VAL A 137 -0.90 17.67 5.75
N ILE A 138 -0.86 16.92 6.85
CA ILE A 138 0.25 17.05 7.78
C ILE A 138 1.38 16.16 7.30
N VAL A 139 2.58 16.71 7.16
CA VAL A 139 3.78 16.01 6.71
C VAL A 139 4.88 16.13 7.75
N THR A 140 5.74 15.11 7.85
CA THR A 140 6.87 15.10 8.77
C THR A 140 8.19 14.91 8.04
N ARG A 141 9.24 15.58 8.52
CA ARG A 141 10.62 15.43 8.05
C ARG A 141 11.54 15.61 9.23
N ALA A 142 12.35 14.61 9.56
CA ALA A 142 13.34 14.70 10.63
C ALA A 142 12.73 15.21 11.94
N ARG A 143 13.01 16.47 12.25
CA ARG A 143 12.66 17.18 13.47
C ARG A 143 11.51 18.17 13.26
N GLU A 144 10.87 18.14 12.11
CA GLU A 144 9.86 19.10 11.68
C GLU A 144 8.54 18.41 11.35
N ILE A 145 7.47 19.10 11.72
CA ILE A 145 6.09 18.79 11.35
C ILE A 145 5.50 20.02 10.66
N THR A 146 4.87 19.82 9.51
CA THR A 146 4.39 20.91 8.66
C THR A 146 2.99 20.60 8.15
N ALA A 147 2.08 21.57 8.25
CA ALA A 147 0.81 21.49 7.53
C ALA A 147 0.97 22.13 6.15
N VAL A 148 0.65 21.37 5.12
CA VAL A 148 0.66 21.82 3.72
C VAL A 148 -0.72 21.69 3.12
N LYS A 149 -1.10 22.60 2.23
CA LYS A 149 -2.25 22.41 1.35
C LYS A 149 -1.93 21.34 0.30
N PRO A 150 -2.95 20.71 -0.32
CA PRO A 150 -2.77 19.79 -1.45
C PRO A 150 -1.97 20.37 -2.62
N ASN A 151 -2.05 21.69 -2.82
CA ASN A 151 -1.26 22.39 -3.84
C ASN A 151 0.21 22.65 -3.41
N GLY A 152 0.64 22.17 -2.24
CA GLY A 152 2.00 22.31 -1.72
C GLY A 152 2.28 23.62 -0.97
N VAL A 153 1.32 24.52 -0.83
CA VAL A 153 1.50 25.75 -0.03
C VAL A 153 1.61 25.38 1.44
N ILE A 154 2.72 25.76 2.08
CA ILE A 154 2.94 25.59 3.52
C ILE A 154 2.04 26.55 4.29
N ARG A 155 1.35 26.05 5.31
CA ARG A 155 0.54 26.85 6.24
C ARG A 155 1.34 27.24 7.48
N TRP A 156 1.98 26.26 8.09
CA TRP A 156 2.80 26.41 9.29
C TRP A 156 3.79 25.24 9.41
N THR A 157 4.88 25.47 10.12
CA THR A 157 5.92 24.49 10.43
C THR A 157 6.32 24.61 11.89
N ILE A 158 6.50 23.47 12.56
CA ILE A 158 6.98 23.39 13.95
C ILE A 158 8.20 22.48 13.99
N GLY A 159 9.27 22.95 14.64
CA GLY A 159 10.49 22.17 14.88
C GLY A 159 10.59 21.63 16.31
N ARG A 160 11.16 20.43 16.50
CA ARG A 160 11.40 19.79 17.80
C ARG A 160 12.84 19.26 17.91
N PRO A 161 13.40 19.13 19.12
CA PRO A 161 14.77 18.61 19.28
C PRO A 161 14.94 17.15 18.82
N ARG A 162 13.87 16.35 18.87
CA ARG A 162 13.86 14.92 18.53
C ARG A 162 13.06 14.66 17.25
N ARG A 163 13.26 13.46 16.69
CA ARG A 163 12.59 13.00 15.48
C ARG A 163 11.07 13.01 15.66
N ILE A 164 10.34 13.58 14.70
CA ILE A 164 8.88 13.59 14.68
C ILE A 164 8.34 12.47 13.80
N THR A 165 7.32 11.76 14.28
CA THR A 165 6.63 10.67 13.56
C THR A 165 5.15 10.58 13.90
N GLY A 166 4.41 9.79 13.11
CA GLY A 166 3.05 9.36 13.42
C GLY A 166 2.04 10.49 13.45
N ALA A 167 2.28 11.59 12.75
CA ALA A 167 1.39 12.75 12.80
C ALA A 167 0.00 12.41 12.23
N ARG A 168 -1.08 12.68 12.98
CA ARG A 168 -2.48 12.41 12.59
C ARG A 168 -3.40 13.56 12.97
N TRP A 169 -4.23 13.96 12.02
CA TRP A 169 -5.31 14.92 12.26
C TRP A 169 -6.45 14.27 13.04
N SER A 170 -7.09 15.07 13.91
CA SER A 170 -8.38 14.71 14.49
C SER A 170 -9.47 14.67 13.42
N PRO A 171 -10.55 13.87 13.61
CA PRO A 171 -11.64 13.75 12.64
C PRO A 171 -12.39 15.05 12.36
N ASP A 172 -12.36 15.99 13.30
CA ASP A 172 -12.93 17.35 13.16
C ASP A 172 -12.00 18.33 12.41
N GLY A 173 -10.71 18.00 12.29
CA GLY A 173 -9.71 18.80 11.59
C GLY A 173 -9.11 19.94 12.41
N PHE A 174 -9.42 20.03 13.71
CA PHE A 174 -8.96 21.12 14.57
C PHE A 174 -7.73 20.78 15.39
N ARG A 175 -7.23 19.54 15.34
CA ARG A 175 -6.05 19.11 16.10
C ARG A 175 -5.17 18.17 15.30
N VAL A 176 -3.91 18.16 15.66
CA VAL A 176 -2.91 17.20 15.18
C VAL A 176 -2.22 16.59 16.38
N ALA A 177 -2.24 15.26 16.45
CA ALA A 177 -1.43 14.49 17.39
C ALA A 177 -0.16 14.02 16.67
N TYR A 178 0.99 14.07 17.34
CA TYR A 178 2.25 13.57 16.79
C TYR A 178 3.20 13.10 17.89
N LEU A 179 4.16 12.28 17.51
CA LEU A 179 5.18 11.73 18.39
C LEU A 179 6.49 12.49 18.21
N THR A 180 7.21 12.74 19.31
CA THR A 180 8.59 13.24 19.28
C THR A 180 9.44 12.52 20.33
N GLY A 181 10.25 11.55 19.89
CA GLY A 181 10.86 10.57 20.82
C GLY A 181 9.77 9.76 21.53
N THR A 182 9.76 9.80 22.87
CA THR A 182 8.75 9.13 23.72
C THR A 182 7.68 10.09 24.24
N GLU A 183 7.50 11.25 23.61
CA GLU A 183 6.44 12.21 23.91
C GLU A 183 5.34 12.14 22.88
N LEU A 184 4.09 12.11 23.34
CA LEU A 184 2.90 12.36 22.53
C LEU A 184 2.48 13.81 22.74
N ARG A 185 2.41 14.57 21.65
CA ARG A 185 2.04 15.97 21.65
C ARG A 185 0.77 16.20 20.85
N VAL A 186 0.04 17.25 21.21
CA VAL A 186 -1.16 17.70 20.49
C VAL A 186 -1.01 19.20 20.24
N VAL A 187 -1.24 19.60 18.99
CA VAL A 187 -1.25 20.99 18.52
C VAL A 187 -2.58 21.29 17.84
N ALA A 188 -3.04 22.54 17.88
CA ALA A 188 -4.20 22.98 17.12
C ALA A 188 -3.93 22.89 15.60
N GLY A 189 -5.00 22.79 14.82
CA GLY A 189 -4.93 22.64 13.36
C GLY A 189 -4.29 23.84 12.64
N ASP A 190 -4.28 25.00 13.27
CA ASP A 190 -3.61 26.21 12.81
C ASP A 190 -2.13 26.32 13.25
N GLY A 191 -1.63 25.33 14.00
CA GLY A 191 -0.25 25.26 14.49
C GLY A 191 -0.05 25.90 15.87
N THR A 192 -1.09 26.44 16.51
CA THR A 192 -1.00 27.06 17.83
C THR A 192 -1.18 26.06 18.98
N GLY A 193 -0.80 26.47 20.20
CA GLY A 193 -1.12 25.72 21.42
C GLY A 193 -0.49 24.32 21.51
N ASP A 194 0.68 24.09 20.90
CA ASP A 194 1.36 22.81 20.99
C ASP A 194 1.73 22.47 22.44
N LYS A 195 1.28 21.31 22.91
CA LYS A 195 1.53 20.83 24.27
C LYS A 195 1.82 19.35 24.31
N VAL A 196 2.57 18.93 25.34
CA VAL A 196 2.71 17.51 25.67
C VAL A 196 1.40 17.00 26.25
N LEU A 197 0.89 15.91 25.69
CA LEU A 197 -0.26 15.18 26.24
C LEU A 197 0.20 14.04 27.17
N ARG A 198 1.22 13.29 26.74
CA ARG A 198 1.77 12.15 27.49
C ARG A 198 3.27 11.99 27.25
N ASN A 199 3.93 11.45 28.28
CA ASN A 199 5.30 10.96 28.22
C ASN A 199 5.31 9.43 28.27
N ARG A 200 6.46 8.83 27.91
CA ARG A 200 6.67 7.37 27.90
C ARG A 200 5.67 6.64 27.01
N VAL A 201 5.42 7.19 25.82
CA VAL A 201 4.62 6.54 24.79
C VAL A 201 5.49 5.71 23.85
N ALA A 202 4.90 4.67 23.25
CA ALA A 202 5.52 3.88 22.19
C ALA A 202 5.61 4.67 20.88
N THR A 203 6.39 4.16 19.92
CA THR A 203 6.53 4.76 18.57
C THR A 203 5.35 4.49 17.65
N THR A 204 4.31 3.78 18.13
CA THR A 204 3.07 3.48 17.41
C THR A 204 2.34 4.77 17.04
N PRO A 205 2.05 5.03 15.74
CA PRO A 205 1.24 6.19 15.36
C PRO A 205 -0.08 6.22 16.14
N PRO A 206 -0.40 7.32 16.84
CA PRO A 206 -1.64 7.42 17.61
C PRO A 206 -2.85 7.47 16.66
N ALA A 207 -4.02 7.07 17.14
CA ALA A 207 -5.24 7.04 16.33
C ALA A 207 -6.38 7.78 17.05
N TRP A 208 -6.97 8.78 16.38
CA TRP A 208 -8.13 9.48 16.91
C TRP A 208 -9.37 8.60 16.79
N ARG A 209 -10.22 8.60 17.82
CA ARG A 209 -11.50 7.91 17.80
C ARG A 209 -12.54 8.75 17.03
N PRO A 210 -13.10 8.25 15.93
CA PRO A 210 -14.17 8.94 15.19
C PRO A 210 -15.43 9.16 16.04
N GLY A 211 -16.17 10.23 15.77
CA GLY A 211 -17.44 10.55 16.45
C GLY A 211 -17.32 10.94 17.94
N ALA A 212 -16.18 10.69 18.57
CA ALA A 212 -15.91 11.07 19.95
C ALA A 212 -15.16 12.40 20.01
N ASN A 213 -15.57 13.27 20.93
CA ASN A 213 -14.94 14.57 21.09
C ASN A 213 -13.49 14.41 21.60
N HIS A 214 -12.50 14.68 20.75
CA HIS A 214 -11.08 14.78 21.10
C HIS A 214 -10.47 13.57 21.85
N GLN A 215 -10.90 12.34 21.54
CA GLN A 215 -10.35 11.11 22.10
C GLN A 215 -9.25 10.51 21.22
N LEU A 216 -8.13 10.12 21.83
CA LEU A 216 -6.94 9.64 21.14
C LEU A 216 -6.44 8.36 21.81
N VAL A 217 -6.29 7.29 21.02
CA VAL A 217 -5.62 6.05 21.48
C VAL A 217 -4.15 6.07 21.06
N PHE A 218 -3.28 5.61 21.95
CA PHE A 218 -1.84 5.54 21.73
C PHE A 218 -1.24 4.34 22.46
N GLY A 219 -0.11 3.85 21.97
CA GLY A 219 0.69 2.81 22.64
C GLY A 219 1.60 3.39 23.72
N THR A 220 1.90 2.60 24.73
CA THR A 220 2.82 2.95 25.82
C THR A 220 4.09 2.08 25.75
N VAL A 221 5.19 2.54 26.34
CA VAL A 221 6.48 1.81 26.30
C VAL A 221 6.43 0.46 27.02
N ASP A 222 5.48 0.25 27.92
CA ASP A 222 5.23 -0.99 28.67
C ASP A 222 4.27 -1.96 27.95
N GLY A 223 4.01 -1.77 26.65
CA GLY A 223 3.22 -2.72 25.86
C GLY A 223 1.71 -2.67 26.15
N GLN A 224 1.21 -1.51 26.58
CA GLN A 224 -0.22 -1.23 26.68
C GLN A 224 -0.68 -0.30 25.56
N ILE A 225 -1.99 -0.21 25.40
CA ILE A 225 -2.64 0.90 24.72
C ILE A 225 -3.50 1.66 25.72
N ALA A 226 -3.62 2.98 25.52
CA ALA A 226 -4.40 3.85 26.39
C ALA A 226 -5.24 4.81 25.55
N LEU A 227 -6.49 5.03 25.96
CA LEU A 227 -7.36 6.07 25.40
C LEU A 227 -7.37 7.27 26.33
N ALA A 228 -7.08 8.46 25.81
CA ALA A 228 -7.13 9.70 26.59
C ALA A 228 -7.96 10.80 25.90
N GLN A 229 -8.57 11.65 26.71
CA GLN A 229 -9.16 12.91 26.29
C GLN A 229 -8.05 13.96 26.13
N THR A 230 -7.89 14.54 24.94
CA THR A 230 -6.74 15.44 24.68
C THR A 230 -6.87 16.84 25.27
N ASP A 231 -8.09 17.27 25.63
CA ASP A 231 -8.33 18.55 26.30
C ASP A 231 -7.86 18.54 27.75
N THR A 232 -8.39 17.59 28.52
CA THR A 232 -8.18 17.46 29.96
C THR A 232 -6.96 16.60 30.30
N GLY A 233 -6.48 15.80 29.34
CA GLY A 233 -5.46 14.80 29.59
C GLY A 233 -5.94 13.65 30.47
N VAL A 234 -7.24 13.43 30.64
CA VAL A 234 -7.76 12.29 31.42
C VAL A 234 -7.65 11.00 30.61
N THR A 235 -7.04 9.96 31.18
CA THR A 235 -7.08 8.60 30.60
C THR A 235 -8.43 7.97 30.89
N ARG A 236 -9.13 7.53 29.85
CA ARG A 236 -10.43 6.85 29.95
C ARG A 236 -10.28 5.38 30.30
N TRP A 237 -9.33 4.71 29.66
CA TRP A 237 -9.01 3.31 29.92
C TRP A 237 -7.60 2.98 29.43
N ARG A 238 -7.10 1.84 29.89
CA ARG A 238 -5.88 1.19 29.41
C ARG A 238 -6.16 -0.29 29.21
N ALA A 239 -5.51 -0.89 28.23
CA ALA A 239 -5.60 -2.32 27.97
C ALA A 239 -4.21 -2.89 27.64
N PRO A 240 -3.85 -4.06 28.19
CA PRO A 240 -2.61 -4.73 27.80
C PRO A 240 -2.72 -5.26 26.38
N VAL A 241 -1.66 -5.12 25.60
CA VAL A 241 -1.54 -5.77 24.28
C VAL A 241 -0.34 -6.72 24.20
N GLY A 242 0.53 -6.71 25.22
CA GLY A 242 1.66 -7.62 25.40
C GLY A 242 2.95 -7.07 24.82
N GLU A 243 2.94 -6.76 23.53
CA GLU A 243 4.02 -6.04 22.84
C GLU A 243 3.45 -4.78 22.17
N ALA A 244 4.30 -3.77 21.95
CA ALA A 244 3.88 -2.51 21.36
C ALA A 244 3.22 -2.74 19.98
N ALA A 245 1.98 -2.27 19.84
CA ALA A 245 1.27 -2.36 18.57
C ALA A 245 2.04 -1.58 17.48
N ARG A 246 2.08 -2.09 16.26
CA ARG A 246 2.60 -1.36 15.09
C ARG A 246 1.58 -0.36 14.55
N GLN A 247 0.29 -0.67 14.68
CA GLN A 247 -0.79 0.13 14.13
C GLN A 247 -2.05 0.06 15.00
N LEU A 248 -2.77 1.17 15.08
CA LEU A 248 -4.07 1.31 15.74
C LEU A 248 -5.09 1.82 14.71
N VAL A 249 -6.22 1.14 14.57
CA VAL A 249 -7.24 1.46 13.56
C VAL A 249 -8.62 1.43 14.18
N TRP A 250 -9.34 2.55 14.14
CA TRP A 250 -10.73 2.64 14.55
C TRP A 250 -11.70 2.33 13.41
N SER A 251 -12.85 1.74 13.75
CA SER A 251 -14.03 1.75 12.89
C SER A 251 -14.54 3.19 12.69
N GLU A 252 -15.27 3.42 11.59
CA GLU A 252 -15.75 4.74 11.18
C GLU A 252 -16.68 5.40 12.22
N ASP A 253 -17.38 4.59 13.02
CA ASP A 253 -18.26 5.01 14.12
C ASP A 253 -17.57 5.07 15.50
N GLY A 254 -16.27 4.73 15.55
CA GLY A 254 -15.46 4.71 16.76
C GLY A 254 -15.89 3.67 17.79
N GLN A 255 -16.61 2.61 17.41
CA GLN A 255 -17.05 1.56 18.33
C GLN A 255 -16.14 0.35 18.40
N ARG A 256 -15.24 0.16 17.42
CA ARG A 256 -14.27 -0.92 17.37
C ARG A 256 -12.87 -0.38 17.12
N LEU A 257 -11.90 -0.95 17.82
CA LEU A 257 -10.48 -0.66 17.65
C LEU A 257 -9.72 -1.94 17.35
N LEU A 258 -8.93 -1.91 16.28
CA LEU A 258 -7.93 -2.94 15.98
C LEU A 258 -6.57 -2.47 16.47
N ALA A 259 -5.87 -3.32 17.22
CA ALA A 259 -4.46 -3.17 17.54
C ALA A 259 -3.67 -4.29 16.84
N LEU A 260 -2.75 -3.92 15.96
CA LEU A 260 -1.95 -4.85 15.15
C LEU A 260 -0.53 -4.90 15.74
N GLY A 261 -0.07 -6.08 16.15
CA GLY A 261 1.27 -6.31 16.69
C GLY A 261 2.17 -7.08 15.74
N GLU A 262 3.34 -7.52 16.23
CA GLU A 262 4.28 -8.34 15.44
C GLU A 262 3.75 -9.74 15.19
N ARG A 263 2.90 -10.25 16.08
CA ARG A 263 2.38 -11.63 16.00
C ARG A 263 0.91 -11.73 16.39
N TYR A 264 0.20 -10.61 16.40
CA TYR A 264 -1.21 -10.59 16.79
C TYR A 264 -2.02 -9.53 16.05
N LEU A 265 -3.34 -9.74 16.07
CA LEU A 265 -4.35 -8.69 15.96
C LEU A 265 -5.28 -8.81 17.17
N ARG A 266 -5.50 -7.72 17.90
CA ARG A 266 -6.44 -7.63 19.02
C ARG A 266 -7.58 -6.68 18.65
N ILE A 267 -8.77 -7.01 19.11
CA ILE A 267 -10.01 -6.29 18.83
C ILE A 267 -10.56 -5.78 20.16
N PHE A 268 -10.82 -4.48 20.24
CA PHE A 268 -11.40 -3.85 21.42
C PHE A 268 -12.70 -3.13 21.06
N ASP A 269 -13.61 -3.06 22.03
CA ASP A 269 -14.71 -2.12 21.97
C ASP A 269 -14.24 -0.68 22.29
N ALA A 270 -15.16 0.28 22.18
CA ALA A 270 -14.93 1.68 22.54
C ALA A 270 -14.47 1.93 23.99
N LYS A 271 -14.81 1.03 24.90
CA LYS A 271 -14.55 1.13 26.34
C LYS A 271 -13.23 0.45 26.73
N GLY A 272 -12.53 -0.16 25.78
CA GLY A 272 -11.27 -0.86 26.01
C GLY A 272 -11.43 -2.32 26.43
N THR A 273 -12.65 -2.86 26.35
CA THR A 273 -12.90 -4.30 26.56
C THR A 273 -12.38 -5.07 25.37
N GLU A 274 -11.55 -6.08 25.59
CA GLU A 274 -11.11 -6.97 24.51
C GLU A 274 -12.27 -7.85 24.05
N LEU A 275 -12.61 -7.76 22.77
CA LEU A 275 -13.62 -8.59 22.10
C LEU A 275 -13.00 -9.87 21.51
N GLY A 276 -11.70 -9.85 21.23
CA GLY A 276 -10.97 -11.06 20.87
C GLY A 276 -9.55 -10.80 20.37
N VAL A 277 -8.81 -11.90 20.23
CA VAL A 277 -7.43 -11.92 19.75
C VAL A 277 -7.28 -12.92 18.61
N LEU A 278 -6.42 -12.60 17.65
CA LEU A 278 -5.97 -13.48 16.58
C LEU A 278 -4.44 -13.59 16.70
N GLY A 279 -3.96 -14.76 17.11
CA GLY A 279 -2.54 -15.07 17.07
C GLY A 279 -2.10 -15.38 15.65
N LEU A 280 -0.98 -14.82 15.21
CA LEU A 280 -0.49 -14.95 13.85
C LEU A 280 0.99 -15.34 13.85
N PRO A 281 1.45 -16.14 12.87
CA PRO A 281 2.88 -16.43 12.71
C PRO A 281 3.69 -15.13 12.53
N LEU A 282 3.14 -14.26 11.69
CA LEU A 282 3.57 -12.89 11.45
C LEU A 282 2.32 -12.01 11.44
N GLY A 283 2.36 -10.94 12.22
CA GLY A 283 1.28 -9.98 12.39
C GLY A 283 0.91 -9.34 11.05
N PRO A 284 -0.33 -8.87 10.91
CA PRO A 284 -0.83 -8.45 9.63
C PRO A 284 -0.05 -7.24 9.12
N SER A 285 0.20 -7.23 7.81
CA SER A 285 0.91 -6.11 7.16
C SER A 285 0.01 -4.89 6.95
N GLY A 286 -1.30 -5.07 7.15
CA GLY A 286 -2.28 -3.98 7.18
C GLY A 286 -3.68 -4.52 7.50
N ALA A 287 -4.52 -3.63 8.04
CA ALA A 287 -5.95 -3.88 8.21
C ALA A 287 -6.75 -2.59 7.98
N ALA A 288 -7.96 -2.73 7.47
CA ALA A 288 -8.86 -1.61 7.22
C ALA A 288 -10.33 -2.04 7.40
N PHE A 289 -11.10 -1.22 8.10
CA PHE A 289 -12.54 -1.41 8.21
C PHE A 289 -13.24 -1.17 6.87
N VAL A 290 -14.20 -2.05 6.56
CA VAL A 290 -15.19 -1.81 5.51
C VAL A 290 -16.13 -0.70 5.99
N ARG A 291 -16.40 0.26 5.12
CA ARG A 291 -17.18 1.47 5.44
C ARG A 291 -18.53 1.13 6.07
N LYS A 292 -18.94 1.93 7.06
CA LYS A 292 -20.23 1.78 7.76
C LYS A 292 -20.50 0.38 8.32
N SER A 293 -19.45 -0.35 8.68
CA SER A 293 -19.57 -1.69 9.24
C SER A 293 -18.47 -1.96 10.27
N HIS A 294 -18.64 -3.02 11.05
CA HIS A 294 -17.59 -3.58 11.91
C HIS A 294 -16.83 -4.73 11.25
N ARG A 295 -17.00 -4.91 9.94
CA ARG A 295 -16.17 -5.81 9.16
C ARG A 295 -14.87 -5.15 8.81
N PHE A 296 -13.79 -5.90 8.79
CA PHE A 296 -12.48 -5.41 8.36
C PHE A 296 -11.80 -6.43 7.46
N VAL A 297 -11.00 -5.91 6.55
CA VAL A 297 -10.08 -6.73 5.75
C VAL A 297 -8.70 -6.64 6.39
N LEU A 298 -8.03 -7.78 6.53
CA LEU A 298 -6.63 -7.84 6.93
C LEU A 298 -5.77 -8.51 5.86
N ILE A 299 -4.49 -8.15 5.82
CA ILE A 299 -3.46 -8.83 5.04
C ILE A 299 -2.78 -9.87 5.93
N ARG A 300 -3.01 -11.16 5.65
CA ARG A 300 -2.38 -12.28 6.35
C ARG A 300 -1.25 -12.86 5.49
N TRP A 301 -0.07 -13.03 6.08
CA TRP A 301 1.04 -13.76 5.44
C TRP A 301 1.03 -15.21 5.88
N GLN A 302 1.23 -16.12 4.92
CA GLN A 302 1.32 -17.56 5.14
C GLN A 302 2.75 -18.03 4.82
N PRO A 303 3.63 -18.16 5.82
CA PRO A 303 5.04 -18.51 5.59
C PRO A 303 5.24 -19.86 4.88
N ALA A 304 4.38 -20.84 5.17
CA ALA A 304 4.49 -22.19 4.60
C ALA A 304 4.32 -22.22 3.08
N THR A 305 3.52 -21.31 2.53
CA THR A 305 3.22 -21.23 1.08
C THR A 305 3.90 -20.04 0.41
N GLY A 306 4.46 -19.10 1.19
CA GLY A 306 4.99 -17.85 0.66
C GLY A 306 3.92 -16.96 0.02
N ARG A 307 2.68 -17.03 0.52
CA ARG A 307 1.52 -16.31 -0.03
C ARG A 307 0.99 -15.26 0.94
N SER A 308 0.51 -14.16 0.39
CA SER A 308 -0.38 -13.24 1.10
C SER A 308 -1.83 -13.55 0.79
N GLU A 309 -2.68 -13.30 1.78
CA GLU A 309 -4.12 -13.48 1.70
C GLU A 309 -4.83 -12.26 2.26
N LEU A 310 -5.90 -11.85 1.58
CA LEU A 310 -6.84 -10.84 2.03
C LEU A 310 -8.04 -11.52 2.64
N VAL A 311 -8.28 -11.24 3.91
CA VAL A 311 -9.26 -11.95 4.71
C VAL A 311 -10.25 -10.94 5.26
N LEU A 312 -11.55 -11.16 5.01
CA LEU A 312 -12.64 -10.40 5.61
C LEU A 312 -13.08 -11.07 6.90
N MET A 313 -13.16 -10.28 7.98
CA MET A 313 -13.57 -10.74 9.31
C MET A 313 -14.53 -9.73 9.97
N ASP A 314 -15.30 -10.19 10.95
CA ASP A 314 -16.11 -9.34 11.82
C ASP A 314 -15.32 -8.95 13.08
N ALA A 315 -15.39 -7.67 13.48
CA ALA A 315 -14.81 -7.14 14.72
C ALA A 315 -15.78 -7.24 15.90
N GLU A 316 -16.50 -8.35 16.01
CA GLU A 316 -17.45 -8.62 17.09
C GLU A 316 -16.96 -9.76 17.99
N SER A 317 -17.51 -9.85 19.20
CA SER A 317 -17.19 -10.93 20.14
C SER A 317 -17.60 -12.30 19.58
N GLU A 318 -18.79 -12.36 18.97
CA GLU A 318 -19.23 -13.49 18.18
C GLU A 318 -18.70 -13.32 16.76
N ARG A 319 -17.62 -14.04 16.44
CA ARG A 319 -17.01 -13.97 15.12
C ARG A 319 -17.91 -14.67 14.11
N GLY A 320 -18.31 -13.95 13.07
CA GLY A 320 -18.86 -14.56 11.86
C GLY A 320 -17.80 -15.37 11.12
N GLU A 321 -18.21 -16.01 10.02
CA GLU A 321 -17.29 -16.78 9.19
C GLU A 321 -16.21 -15.89 8.58
N GLU A 322 -14.97 -16.36 8.66
CA GLU A 322 -13.85 -15.78 7.97
C GLU A 322 -14.02 -16.01 6.45
N ARG A 323 -13.91 -14.96 5.65
CA ARG A 323 -14.01 -15.06 4.19
C ARG A 323 -12.72 -14.63 3.51
N SER A 324 -12.07 -15.58 2.82
CA SER A 324 -10.97 -15.27 1.90
C SER A 324 -11.49 -14.48 0.71
N LEU A 325 -10.90 -13.31 0.47
CA LEU A 325 -11.26 -12.43 -0.65
C LEU A 325 -10.32 -12.63 -1.84
N PHE A 326 -9.04 -12.84 -1.57
CA PHE A 326 -8.00 -12.98 -2.58
C PHE A 326 -6.71 -13.53 -1.96
N SER A 327 -5.99 -14.38 -2.68
CA SER A 327 -4.66 -14.84 -2.30
C SER A 327 -3.73 -14.86 -3.50
N ALA A 328 -2.49 -14.42 -3.33
CA ALA A 328 -1.45 -14.51 -4.35
C ALA A 328 -0.08 -14.78 -3.74
N ALA A 329 0.87 -15.23 -4.56
CA ALA A 329 2.25 -15.43 -4.13
C ALA A 329 2.96 -14.09 -3.83
N GLY A 330 3.81 -14.09 -2.81
CA GLY A 330 4.57 -12.91 -2.41
C GLY A 330 3.77 -11.92 -1.56
N GLU A 331 4.45 -10.85 -1.15
CA GLU A 331 3.99 -9.97 -0.08
C GLU A 331 2.97 -8.95 -0.57
N PHE A 332 1.84 -8.89 0.13
CA PHE A 332 0.95 -7.74 0.10
C PHE A 332 1.35 -6.75 1.19
N GLU A 333 1.44 -5.49 0.80
CA GLU A 333 1.65 -4.36 1.68
C GLU A 333 0.63 -3.28 1.34
N THR A 334 0.39 -2.36 2.28
CA THR A 334 -0.54 -1.24 2.09
C THR A 334 -1.98 -1.68 1.83
N LEU A 335 -2.90 -1.08 2.59
CA LEU A 335 -4.32 -1.36 2.46
C LEU A 335 -5.12 -0.07 2.58
N ALA A 336 -6.00 0.20 1.60
CA ALA A 336 -6.88 1.36 1.68
C ALA A 336 -8.28 1.04 1.11
N VAL A 337 -9.31 1.39 1.87
CA VAL A 337 -10.70 1.29 1.42
C VAL A 337 -11.12 2.61 0.79
N SER A 338 -11.74 2.52 -0.38
CA SER A 338 -12.24 3.68 -1.12
C SER A 338 -13.37 4.42 -0.39
N PRO A 339 -13.63 5.70 -0.74
CA PRO A 339 -14.58 6.52 0.00
C PRO A 339 -16.03 6.02 -0.04
N ASN A 340 -16.40 5.29 -1.10
CA ASN A 340 -17.71 4.68 -1.22
C ASN A 340 -17.78 3.25 -0.64
N GLY A 341 -16.67 2.72 -0.11
CA GLY A 341 -16.60 1.39 0.49
C GLY A 341 -16.64 0.22 -0.50
N ARG A 342 -16.60 0.48 -1.81
CA ARG A 342 -16.78 -0.58 -2.83
C ARG A 342 -15.48 -1.15 -3.36
N TRP A 343 -14.40 -0.39 -3.28
CA TRP A 343 -13.07 -0.79 -3.73
C TRP A 343 -12.08 -0.85 -2.58
N LEU A 344 -11.24 -1.87 -2.62
CA LEU A 344 -10.06 -2.06 -1.77
C LEU A 344 -8.82 -1.91 -2.65
N LEU A 345 -7.90 -1.04 -2.26
CA LEU A 345 -6.57 -0.92 -2.84
C LEU A 345 -5.60 -1.74 -1.99
N VAL A 346 -4.84 -2.61 -2.66
CA VAL A 346 -3.81 -3.46 -2.06
C VAL A 346 -2.52 -3.29 -2.84
N GLY A 347 -1.40 -3.10 -2.15
CA GLY A 347 -0.09 -3.15 -2.77
C GLY A 347 0.42 -4.58 -2.84
N TRP A 348 0.82 -5.03 -4.02
CA TRP A 348 1.46 -6.32 -4.22
C TRP A 348 2.93 -6.08 -4.59
N VAL A 349 3.79 -6.17 -3.58
CA VAL A 349 5.20 -5.75 -3.69
C VAL A 349 5.95 -6.66 -4.64
N GLY A 350 5.83 -7.98 -4.49
CA GLY A 350 6.52 -8.96 -5.35
C GLY A 350 6.21 -8.80 -6.84
N ALA A 351 5.01 -8.32 -7.18
CA ALA A 351 4.59 -8.09 -8.56
C ALA A 351 4.85 -6.65 -9.06
N ASP A 352 5.25 -5.72 -8.19
CA ASP A 352 5.29 -4.27 -8.46
C ASP A 352 3.93 -3.70 -8.90
N GLN A 353 2.84 -4.08 -8.20
CA GLN A 353 1.48 -3.74 -8.60
C GLN A 353 0.62 -3.15 -7.50
N TRP A 354 -0.35 -2.34 -7.90
CA TRP A 354 -1.54 -2.06 -7.12
C TRP A 354 -2.72 -2.83 -7.68
N LEU A 355 -3.42 -3.53 -6.79
CA LEU A 355 -4.66 -4.21 -7.07
C LEU A 355 -5.82 -3.39 -6.50
N PHE A 356 -6.81 -3.11 -7.33
CA PHE A 356 -8.09 -2.59 -6.93
C PHE A 356 -9.10 -3.72 -7.00
N LEU A 357 -9.49 -4.21 -5.84
CA LEU A 357 -10.46 -5.29 -5.69
C LEU A 357 -11.82 -4.69 -5.37
N ARG A 358 -12.83 -5.12 -6.09
CA ARG A 358 -14.21 -4.72 -5.81
C ARG A 358 -14.79 -5.66 -4.75
N LEU A 359 -15.34 -5.11 -3.67
CA LEU A 359 -15.81 -5.90 -2.52
C LEU A 359 -17.19 -6.53 -2.73
N ASP A 360 -18.00 -6.01 -3.66
CA ASP A 360 -19.36 -6.47 -3.96
C ASP A 360 -19.47 -7.33 -5.24
N ALA A 361 -18.37 -7.53 -5.97
CA ALA A 361 -18.34 -8.33 -7.20
C ALA A 361 -16.93 -8.83 -7.51
N LEU A 362 -16.82 -9.94 -8.25
CA LEU A 362 -15.54 -10.49 -8.74
C LEU A 362 -14.94 -9.59 -9.83
N ARG A 363 -14.39 -8.44 -9.44
CA ARG A 363 -13.73 -7.51 -10.36
C ARG A 363 -12.42 -7.01 -9.76
N VAL A 364 -11.34 -7.25 -10.50
CA VAL A 364 -9.99 -6.80 -10.18
C VAL A 364 -9.50 -5.85 -11.26
N ARG A 365 -8.89 -4.73 -10.86
CA ARG A 365 -8.10 -3.87 -11.75
C ARG A 365 -6.68 -3.81 -11.22
N ALA A 366 -5.70 -4.02 -12.09
CA ALA A 366 -4.29 -4.00 -11.72
C ALA A 366 -3.55 -2.87 -12.43
N VAL A 367 -2.63 -2.22 -11.69
CA VAL A 367 -1.73 -1.21 -12.20
C VAL A 367 -0.30 -1.59 -11.83
N SER A 368 0.60 -1.69 -12.81
CA SER A 368 1.99 -2.11 -12.61
C SER A 368 2.97 -0.94 -12.52
N ASN A 369 4.24 -1.24 -12.26
CA ASN A 369 5.37 -0.30 -12.20
C ASN A 369 5.19 0.74 -11.09
N ILE A 370 4.58 0.36 -9.97
CA ILE A 370 4.27 1.28 -8.88
C ILE A 370 5.56 1.85 -8.26
N ALA A 371 6.59 1.02 -8.08
CA ALA A 371 7.88 1.43 -7.55
C ALA A 371 8.56 2.50 -8.42
N GLU A 372 8.53 2.35 -9.74
CA GLU A 372 9.06 3.36 -10.65
C GLU A 372 8.20 4.65 -10.62
N GLN A 373 6.88 4.48 -10.59
CA GLN A 373 5.92 5.59 -10.59
C GLN A 373 6.03 6.51 -9.36
N PHE A 374 6.37 5.97 -8.18
CA PHE A 374 6.40 6.74 -6.93
C PHE A 374 7.78 6.82 -6.27
N GLY A 375 8.56 5.74 -6.32
CA GLY A 375 9.91 5.64 -5.74
C GLY A 375 11.02 6.16 -6.65
N GLY A 376 10.78 6.26 -7.97
CA GLY A 376 11.78 6.63 -8.96
C GLY A 376 12.55 5.42 -9.52
N PRO A 377 13.61 5.67 -10.30
CA PRO A 377 14.33 4.58 -10.98
C PRO A 377 14.93 3.61 -9.98
N ARG A 378 14.76 2.31 -10.25
CA ARG A 378 15.33 1.23 -9.44
C ARG A 378 16.85 1.34 -9.48
N ARG A 379 17.44 1.60 -8.31
CA ARG A 379 18.88 1.36 -8.06
C ARG A 379 19.04 -0.08 -7.58
N ASP A 380 20.26 -0.54 -7.27
CA ASP A 380 20.60 -1.89 -6.77
C ASP A 380 20.00 -2.24 -5.38
N ARG A 381 18.81 -1.73 -5.07
CA ARG A 381 18.04 -2.00 -3.85
C ARG A 381 16.82 -2.85 -4.18
N PRO A 382 16.32 -3.63 -3.21
CA PRO A 382 15.12 -4.44 -3.40
C PRO A 382 13.91 -3.59 -3.77
N LEU A 383 12.90 -4.25 -4.36
CA LEU A 383 11.68 -3.61 -4.83
C LEU A 383 10.91 -2.90 -3.70
N SER A 384 10.83 -3.53 -2.53
CA SER A 384 10.19 -2.98 -1.33
C SER A 384 10.75 -1.59 -0.94
N ALA A 385 12.06 -1.35 -1.17
CA ALA A 385 12.69 -0.07 -0.85
C ALA A 385 12.25 1.10 -1.76
N HIS A 386 11.57 0.81 -2.86
CA HIS A 386 11.03 1.81 -3.81
C HIS A 386 9.50 1.82 -3.81
N PHE A 387 8.86 0.81 -3.23
CA PHE A 387 7.41 0.68 -3.20
C PHE A 387 6.79 1.65 -2.16
N PRO A 388 5.58 2.18 -2.39
CA PRO A 388 4.86 2.98 -1.40
C PRO A 388 4.64 2.24 -0.08
N SER A 389 5.02 2.87 1.03
CA SER A 389 4.93 2.28 2.38
C SER A 389 3.53 2.40 2.99
N SER A 390 2.73 3.36 2.56
CA SER A 390 1.31 3.43 2.91
C SER A 390 0.52 4.25 1.90
N VAL A 391 -0.77 3.95 1.80
CA VAL A 391 -1.74 4.68 1.00
C VAL A 391 -2.97 4.95 1.85
N SER A 392 -3.52 6.15 1.73
CA SER A 392 -4.80 6.50 2.34
C SER A 392 -5.68 7.21 1.33
N TRP A 393 -6.96 6.85 1.33
CA TRP A 393 -7.95 7.46 0.47
C TRP A 393 -8.73 8.52 1.25
N CYS A 394 -8.74 9.75 0.76
CA CYS A 394 -9.68 10.77 1.20
C CYS A 394 -10.36 11.36 -0.02
N CYS A 395 -11.16 12.36 0.20
CA CYS A 395 -12.56 12.10 0.48
C CYS A 395 -13.35 11.97 -0.84
N PRO A 396 -14.65 11.60 -0.86
CA PRO A 396 -15.35 11.50 -2.16
C PRO A 396 -15.19 12.82 -2.93
N ALA A 397 -15.10 12.77 -4.25
CA ALA A 397 -15.06 13.97 -5.07
C ALA A 397 -16.27 14.84 -4.69
N SER A 398 -16.04 16.15 -4.47
CA SER A 398 -17.14 17.09 -4.31
C SER A 398 -18.08 16.93 -5.52
N PRO A 399 -19.41 16.86 -5.31
CA PRO A 399 -20.38 16.66 -6.38
C PRO A 399 -20.32 17.77 -7.43
#